data_AF-A0A4D4LW91-F1
#
_entry.id   AF-A0A4D4LW91-F1
#
_cell.length_a   1.000
_cell.length_b   1.000
_cell.length_c   1.000
_cell.angle_alpha   90.00
_cell.angle_beta   90.00
_cell.angle_gamma   90.00
#
_symmetry.space_group_name_H-M   'P 1'
#
loop_
_entity.id
_entity.type
_entity.pdbx_description
1 polymer ?
#
loop_
_entity_poly.entity_id
_entity_poly.type
_entity_poly.pdbx_seq_one_letter_code
_entity_poly.pdbx_strand_id
1 'polypeptide(L)'
;MQPGPGLPRAQAGPRSPYGQGLPPNRTRSAGASRAVVLAAADPANAYGAALSWPEPPTGAGHKPGRKAGSLVVLVDGELALYMERGGKTLLAWPSDPDAKTTDDPRLLAAAEALAASARAGSLGTVTVERVNGASALTSPFGTLLEGAGFIATPRGLRLRA
;
A
#
# COMPACT_ATOMS: atom_id res chain seq x y z
N MET A 1 -39.48 10.87 -77.61
CA MET A 1 -40.43 10.24 -76.67
C MET A 1 -39.74 10.10 -75.32
N GLN A 2 -40.30 10.68 -74.24
CA GLN A 2 -39.99 10.31 -72.85
C GLN A 2 -40.89 9.14 -72.43
N PRO A 3 -40.52 8.31 -71.43
CA PRO A 3 -40.80 8.59 -70.00
C PRO A 3 -39.68 8.16 -69.00
N GLY A 4 -39.63 8.78 -67.80
CA GLY A 4 -38.89 8.29 -66.61
C GLY A 4 -39.79 7.42 -65.69
N PRO A 5 -39.62 7.32 -64.34
CA PRO A 5 -38.44 7.44 -63.45
C PRO A 5 -38.34 6.27 -62.40
N GLY A 6 -37.33 6.24 -61.50
CA GLY A 6 -37.33 5.34 -60.32
C GLY A 6 -36.09 5.38 -59.41
N LEU A 7 -36.27 5.77 -58.16
CA LEU A 7 -35.27 5.88 -57.07
C LEU A 7 -34.84 4.50 -56.49
N PRO A 8 -33.61 4.33 -55.96
CA PRO A 8 -33.32 3.24 -55.03
C PRO A 8 -33.53 3.64 -53.56
N ARG A 9 -34.28 2.79 -52.85
CA ARG A 9 -34.50 2.78 -51.39
C ARG A 9 -33.57 1.76 -50.73
N ALA A 10 -32.75 2.18 -49.77
CA ALA A 10 -32.14 1.28 -48.77
C ALA A 10 -31.92 2.08 -47.46
N GLN A 11 -32.88 2.02 -46.53
CA GLN A 11 -32.88 1.14 -45.35
C GLN A 11 -32.03 1.67 -44.19
N ALA A 12 -32.72 2.39 -43.29
CA ALA A 12 -32.27 2.68 -41.94
C ALA A 12 -32.36 1.41 -41.08
N GLY A 13 -31.22 0.94 -40.56
CA GLY A 13 -31.14 -0.10 -39.53
C GLY A 13 -31.36 0.49 -38.12
N PRO A 14 -31.84 -0.32 -37.16
CA PRO A 14 -32.35 0.14 -35.88
C PRO A 14 -31.25 0.59 -34.91
N ARG A 15 -31.53 1.65 -34.15
CA ARG A 15 -30.74 2.08 -33.00
C ARG A 15 -31.00 1.13 -31.83
N SER A 16 -30.03 0.30 -31.46
CA SER A 16 -30.07 -0.49 -30.22
C SER A 16 -29.92 0.43 -28.98
N PRO A 17 -30.82 0.34 -27.97
CA PRO A 17 -30.84 1.27 -26.84
C PRO A 17 -30.11 0.81 -25.56
N TYR A 18 -29.25 -0.24 -25.60
CA TYR A 18 -28.53 -0.68 -24.39
C TYR A 18 -27.07 -1.04 -24.67
N GLY A 19 -26.17 -0.46 -23.87
CA GLY A 19 -24.94 -1.14 -23.45
C GLY A 19 -23.63 -0.57 -23.98
N GLN A 20 -23.26 0.67 -23.63
CA GLN A 20 -21.84 1.05 -23.65
C GLN A 20 -21.54 2.01 -22.50
N GLY A 21 -20.83 1.50 -21.50
CA GLY A 21 -20.38 2.28 -20.35
C GLY A 21 -19.71 1.40 -19.31
N LEU A 22 -18.87 0.44 -19.74
CA LEU A 22 -17.87 -0.08 -18.80
C LEU A 22 -17.10 1.13 -18.26
N PRO A 23 -16.94 1.28 -16.93
CA PRO A 23 -16.12 2.35 -16.39
C PRO A 23 -14.71 2.25 -17.00
N PRO A 24 -14.07 3.39 -17.28
CA PRO A 24 -12.74 3.38 -17.88
C PRO A 24 -11.83 2.51 -17.02
N ASN A 25 -11.15 1.57 -17.70
CA ASN A 25 -10.04 0.82 -17.18
C ASN A 25 -9.16 1.80 -16.40
N ARG A 26 -9.10 1.68 -15.05
CA ARG A 26 -8.22 2.48 -14.22
C ARG A 26 -6.82 2.19 -14.73
N THR A 27 -6.32 3.09 -15.56
CA THR A 27 -4.91 3.15 -15.96
C THR A 27 -4.13 3.03 -14.66
N ARG A 28 -3.42 1.90 -14.48
CA ARG A 28 -2.33 1.86 -13.52
C ARG A 28 -1.49 3.07 -13.87
N SER A 29 -1.38 4.02 -12.96
CA SER A 29 -0.38 5.07 -13.09
C SER A 29 0.95 4.36 -13.13
N ALA A 30 1.49 4.16 -14.33
CA ALA A 30 2.75 3.48 -14.56
C ALA A 30 3.85 4.45 -14.14
N GLY A 31 4.14 4.47 -12.83
CA GLY A 31 5.16 5.37 -12.28
C GLY A 31 5.15 5.52 -10.76
N ALA A 32 4.05 5.20 -10.06
CA ALA A 32 4.00 5.28 -8.61
C ALA A 32 3.61 3.91 -8.01
N SER A 33 4.49 3.35 -7.19
CA SER A 33 4.23 2.11 -6.43
C SER A 33 2.95 2.27 -5.61
N ARG A 34 2.00 1.34 -5.75
CA ARG A 34 0.70 1.47 -5.08
C ARG A 34 0.79 0.92 -3.66
N ALA A 35 1.00 1.80 -2.69
CA ALA A 35 0.97 1.45 -1.27
C ALA A 35 -0.44 1.53 -0.66
N VAL A 36 -0.83 0.54 0.14
CA VAL A 36 -2.10 0.50 0.89
C VAL A 36 -1.86 0.05 2.32
N VAL A 37 -2.45 0.77 3.27
CA VAL A 37 -2.44 0.41 4.70
C VAL A 37 -3.75 -0.29 5.04
N LEU A 38 -3.67 -1.47 5.65
CA LEU A 38 -4.82 -2.26 6.09
C LEU A 38 -4.64 -2.66 7.55
N ALA A 39 -5.75 -2.88 8.25
CA ALA A 39 -5.68 -3.64 9.49
C ALA A 39 -5.20 -5.07 9.17
N ALA A 40 -4.34 -5.65 10.01
CA ALA A 40 -3.84 -7.01 9.77
C ALA A 40 -4.97 -8.05 9.73
N ALA A 41 -6.08 -7.79 10.44
CA ALA A 41 -7.29 -8.62 10.45
C ALA A 41 -8.30 -8.27 9.33
N ASP A 42 -8.00 -7.29 8.47
CA ASP A 42 -8.89 -6.86 7.39
C ASP A 42 -9.11 -8.00 6.37
N PRO A 43 -10.35 -8.26 5.91
CA PRO A 43 -10.62 -9.29 4.90
C PRO A 43 -9.86 -9.13 3.58
N ALA A 44 -9.45 -7.90 3.21
CA ALA A 44 -8.64 -7.63 2.03
C ALA A 44 -7.16 -8.02 2.20
N ASN A 45 -6.70 -8.26 3.43
CA ASN A 45 -5.35 -8.78 3.67
C ASN A 45 -5.30 -10.30 3.43
N ALA A 46 -4.61 -10.72 2.35
CA ALA A 46 -4.43 -12.13 1.99
C ALA A 46 -3.45 -12.88 2.92
N TYR A 47 -2.52 -12.18 3.57
CA TYR A 47 -1.53 -12.78 4.46
C TYR A 47 -2.16 -13.29 5.76
N GLY A 48 -1.79 -14.52 6.14
CA GLY A 48 -2.41 -15.24 7.26
C GLY A 48 -3.78 -15.83 6.95
N ALA A 49 -4.20 -15.81 5.68
CA ALA A 49 -5.41 -16.45 5.19
C ALA A 49 -5.07 -17.31 3.96
N ALA A 50 -4.98 -16.68 2.78
CA ALA A 50 -4.64 -17.37 1.53
C ALA A 50 -3.12 -17.45 1.31
N LEU A 51 -2.36 -16.49 1.82
CA LEU A 51 -0.89 -16.47 1.77
C LEU A 51 -0.30 -16.72 3.16
N SER A 52 0.77 -17.50 3.23
CA SER A 52 1.60 -17.58 4.42
C SER A 52 2.26 -16.22 4.70
N TRP A 53 2.44 -15.89 5.98
CA TRP A 53 3.28 -14.75 6.34
C TRP A 53 4.73 -14.99 5.91
N PRO A 54 5.46 -13.97 5.43
CA PRO A 54 6.88 -14.11 5.16
C PRO A 54 7.64 -14.33 6.47
N GLU A 55 8.83 -14.94 6.36
CA GLU A 55 9.71 -15.11 7.51
C GLU A 55 10.06 -13.74 8.10
N PRO A 56 9.97 -13.55 9.43
CA PRO A 56 10.35 -12.29 10.06
C PRO A 56 11.81 -11.91 9.73
N PRO A 57 12.10 -10.62 9.53
CA PRO A 57 13.46 -10.16 9.31
C PRO A 57 14.39 -10.55 10.46
N THR A 58 15.67 -10.75 10.17
CA THR A 58 16.68 -11.11 11.18
C THR A 58 16.65 -10.14 12.35
N GLY A 59 16.62 -10.67 13.58
CA GLY A 59 16.57 -9.88 14.81
C GLY A 59 15.15 -9.48 15.24
N ALA A 60 14.12 -9.72 14.44
CA ALA A 60 12.74 -9.45 14.82
C ALA A 60 12.33 -10.21 16.09
N GLY A 61 11.90 -9.48 17.12
CA GLY A 61 11.42 -10.05 18.39
C GLY A 61 9.97 -10.54 18.36
N HIS A 62 9.29 -10.41 17.23
CA HIS A 62 7.89 -10.79 17.07
C HIS A 62 7.61 -11.24 15.63
N LYS A 63 6.49 -11.95 15.46
CA LYS A 63 6.03 -12.46 14.16
C LYS A 63 4.78 -11.71 13.72
N PRO A 64 4.60 -11.45 12.41
CA PRO A 64 3.37 -10.87 11.91
C PRO A 64 2.20 -11.84 12.09
N GLY A 65 0.99 -11.28 12.20
CA GLY A 65 -0.22 -12.08 12.37
C GLY A 65 -1.49 -11.25 12.27
N ARG A 66 -2.63 -11.91 12.00
CA ARG A 66 -3.95 -11.26 11.92
C ARG A 66 -4.48 -10.92 13.31
N LYS A 67 -3.92 -9.87 13.92
CA LYS A 67 -4.28 -9.39 15.26
C LYS A 67 -4.99 -8.03 15.19
N ALA A 68 -6.04 -7.85 15.98
CA ALA A 68 -6.73 -6.57 16.09
C ALA A 68 -5.78 -5.45 16.53
N GLY A 69 -5.89 -4.30 15.88
CA GLY A 69 -5.03 -3.13 16.12
C GLY A 69 -3.62 -3.22 15.55
N SER A 70 -3.24 -4.32 14.89
CA SER A 70 -2.00 -4.40 14.09
C SER A 70 -2.28 -4.00 12.65
N LEU A 71 -1.26 -3.55 11.93
CA LEU A 71 -1.40 -3.01 10.58
C LEU A 71 -0.43 -3.71 9.64
N VAL A 72 -0.83 -3.80 8.38
CA VAL A 72 0.04 -4.19 7.27
C VAL A 72 0.08 -3.07 6.25
N VAL A 73 1.24 -2.87 5.64
CA VAL A 73 1.36 -2.01 4.46
C VAL A 73 1.79 -2.88 3.29
N LEU A 74 0.93 -2.95 2.29
CA LEU A 74 1.18 -3.67 1.05
C LEU A 74 1.57 -2.68 -0.02
N VAL A 75 2.62 -2.98 -0.78
CA VAL A 75 3.03 -2.18 -1.94
C VAL A 75 2.97 -3.07 -3.16
N ASP A 76 2.12 -2.69 -4.11
CA ASP A 76 1.81 -3.48 -5.31
C ASP A 76 1.34 -4.92 -4.99
N GLY A 77 0.74 -5.10 -3.79
CA GLY A 77 0.23 -6.38 -3.30
C GLY A 77 1.19 -7.12 -2.37
N GLU A 78 2.45 -6.72 -2.27
CA GLU A 78 3.48 -7.40 -1.48
C GLU A 78 3.67 -6.75 -0.10
N LEU A 79 3.80 -7.56 0.95
CA LEU A 79 3.95 -7.08 2.34
C LEU A 79 5.25 -6.33 2.56
N ALA A 80 5.21 -5.01 2.63
CA ALA A 80 6.40 -4.17 2.86
C ALA A 80 6.65 -3.90 4.34
N LEU A 81 5.59 -3.59 5.09
CA LEU A 81 5.67 -3.28 6.52
C LEU A 81 4.58 -4.02 7.31
N TYR A 82 4.88 -4.38 8.54
CA TYR A 82 3.91 -4.83 9.54
C TYR A 82 4.16 -4.07 10.83
N MET A 83 3.10 -3.56 11.44
CA MET A 83 3.17 -2.83 12.69
C MET A 83 2.34 -3.55 13.76
N GLU A 84 2.92 -3.83 14.92
CA GLU A 84 2.16 -4.39 16.03
C GLU A 84 1.17 -3.39 16.61
N ARG A 85 0.22 -3.92 17.38
CA ARG A 85 -0.73 -3.12 18.15
C ARG A 85 -0.03 -2.04 18.98
N GLY A 86 -0.50 -0.80 18.84
CA GLY A 86 0.06 0.37 19.52
C GLY A 86 1.31 0.96 18.86
N GLY A 87 1.80 0.32 17.79
CA GLY A 87 2.81 0.85 16.87
C GLY A 87 4.22 1.04 17.43
N LYS A 88 4.53 0.40 18.57
CA LYS A 88 5.87 0.42 19.18
C LYS A 88 6.92 -0.32 18.38
N THR A 89 6.51 -1.35 17.66
CA THR A 89 7.40 -2.25 16.94
C THR A 89 6.92 -2.35 15.49
N LEU A 90 7.90 -2.27 14.59
CA LEU A 90 7.71 -2.34 13.14
C LEU A 90 8.58 -3.46 12.58
N LEU A 91 8.01 -4.28 11.70
CA LEU A 91 8.76 -5.14 10.80
C LEU A 91 8.76 -4.53 9.42
N ALA A 92 9.91 -4.59 8.76
CA ALA A 92 10.12 -4.11 7.41
C ALA A 92 10.85 -5.19 6.60
N TRP A 93 10.33 -5.49 5.41
CA TRP A 93 10.91 -6.44 4.48
C TRP A 93 11.45 -5.69 3.26
N PRO A 94 12.76 -5.40 3.21
CA PRO A 94 13.41 -4.91 1.99
C PRO A 94 13.23 -5.90 0.85
N SER A 95 13.13 -5.38 -0.37
CA SER A 95 13.04 -6.17 -1.60
C SER A 95 14.36 -6.88 -1.91
N ASP A 96 15.48 -6.24 -1.54
CA ASP A 96 16.84 -6.78 -1.61
C ASP A 96 17.47 -6.64 -0.21
N PRO A 97 17.87 -7.74 0.45
CA PRO A 97 18.45 -7.72 1.79
C PRO A 97 19.86 -7.13 1.85
N ASP A 98 20.60 -7.11 0.73
CA ASP A 98 21.97 -6.59 0.63
C ASP A 98 22.00 -5.12 0.18
N ALA A 99 20.91 -4.62 -0.42
CA ALA A 99 20.75 -3.22 -0.77
C ALA A 99 20.57 -2.33 0.46
N LYS A 100 20.96 -1.06 0.33
CA LYS A 100 20.69 -0.06 1.36
C LYS A 100 19.18 0.14 1.48
N THR A 101 18.67 0.02 2.71
CA THR A 101 17.26 0.23 3.04
C THR A 101 16.69 1.55 2.51
N THR A 102 17.48 2.62 2.50
CA THR A 102 17.09 3.94 2.00
C THR A 102 16.86 4.00 0.49
N ASP A 103 17.44 3.06 -0.26
CA ASP A 103 17.33 2.99 -1.72
C ASP A 103 16.18 2.08 -2.18
N ASP A 104 15.42 1.47 -1.25
CA ASP A 104 14.27 0.64 -1.58
C ASP A 104 12.99 1.51 -1.76
N PRO A 105 12.53 1.74 -3.01
CA PRO A 105 11.36 2.56 -3.28
C PRO A 105 10.08 1.97 -2.69
N ARG A 106 10.03 0.65 -2.47
CA ARG A 106 8.88 -0.04 -1.88
C ARG A 106 8.76 0.31 -0.40
N LEU A 107 9.88 0.30 0.32
CA LEU A 107 9.89 0.67 1.74
C LEU A 107 9.56 2.15 1.93
N LEU A 108 10.07 3.02 1.06
CA LEU A 108 9.72 4.44 1.08
C LEU A 108 8.22 4.65 0.88
N ALA A 109 7.64 4.09 -0.19
CA ALA A 109 6.21 4.19 -0.46
C ALA A 109 5.35 3.63 0.69
N ALA A 110 5.81 2.55 1.33
CA ALA A 110 5.11 1.98 2.48
C ALA A 110 5.15 2.91 3.70
N ALA A 111 6.30 3.51 4.00
CA ALA A 111 6.44 4.46 5.10
C ALA A 111 5.61 5.73 4.87
N GLU A 112 5.59 6.25 3.64
CA GLU A 112 4.77 7.39 3.23
C GLU A 112 3.27 7.09 3.35
N ALA A 113 2.81 5.90 2.93
CA ALA A 113 1.42 5.51 3.07
C ALA A 113 0.97 5.39 4.54
N LEU A 114 1.87 4.89 5.40
CA LEU A 114 1.66 4.84 6.83
C LEU A 114 1.56 6.25 7.43
N ALA A 115 2.46 7.16 7.02
CA ALA A 115 2.43 8.56 7.43
C ALA A 115 1.16 9.30 6.97
N ALA A 116 0.76 9.09 5.72
CA ALA A 116 -0.46 9.65 5.15
C ALA A 116 -1.72 9.15 5.89
N SER A 117 -1.76 7.86 6.24
CA SER A 117 -2.85 7.27 7.02
C SER A 117 -2.94 7.90 8.41
N ALA A 118 -1.81 8.15 9.09
CA ALA A 118 -1.81 8.82 10.38
C ALA A 118 -2.34 10.24 10.27
N ARG A 119 -1.87 11.02 9.28
CA ARG A 119 -2.35 12.38 9.01
C ARG A 119 -3.83 12.43 8.67
N ALA A 120 -4.37 11.41 8.00
CA ALA A 120 -5.80 11.28 7.73
C ALA A 120 -6.63 10.94 8.98
N GLY A 121 -6.00 10.75 10.14
CA GLY A 121 -6.65 10.48 11.42
C GLY A 121 -6.99 9.01 11.67
N SER A 122 -6.64 8.09 10.76
CA SER A 122 -7.01 6.68 10.89
C SER A 122 -6.16 5.89 11.89
N LEU A 123 -4.97 6.40 12.24
CA LEU A 123 -4.00 5.73 13.13
C LEU A 123 -3.80 6.42 14.48
N GLY A 124 -4.18 7.70 14.60
CA GLY A 124 -3.83 8.52 15.76
C GLY A 124 -2.31 8.75 15.88
N THR A 125 -1.83 8.99 17.11
CA THR A 125 -0.39 9.15 17.37
C THR A 125 0.27 7.79 17.59
N VAL A 126 1.33 7.51 16.84
CA VAL A 126 2.13 6.28 16.92
C VAL A 126 3.57 6.64 17.25
N THR A 127 4.25 5.84 18.07
CA THR A 127 5.70 5.97 18.31
C THR A 127 6.37 4.64 18.10
N VAL A 128 7.19 4.54 17.05
CA VAL A 128 7.98 3.36 16.71
C VAL A 128 9.27 3.39 17.54
N GLU A 129 9.38 2.47 18.48
CA GLU A 129 10.55 2.32 19.35
C GLU A 129 11.57 1.35 18.73
N ARG A 130 11.10 0.34 17.98
CA ARG A 130 11.98 -0.65 17.32
C ARG A 130 11.56 -0.99 15.89
N VAL A 131 12.54 -1.21 15.02
CA VAL A 131 12.36 -1.73 13.66
C VAL A 131 13.22 -2.98 13.49
N ASN A 132 12.62 -4.10 13.08
CA ASN A 132 13.29 -5.40 12.95
C ASN A 132 14.10 -5.81 14.19
N GLY A 133 13.62 -5.42 15.37
CA GLY A 133 14.28 -5.71 16.65
C GLY A 133 15.43 -4.77 17.02
N ALA A 134 15.86 -3.84 16.17
CA ALA A 134 16.81 -2.77 16.51
C ALA A 134 16.08 -1.50 17.00
N SER A 135 16.75 -0.66 17.79
CA SER A 135 16.21 0.66 18.18
C SER A 135 15.93 1.51 16.95
N ALA A 136 14.73 2.09 16.85
CA ALA A 136 14.32 2.86 15.67
C ALA A 136 15.24 4.06 15.39
N LEU A 137 15.78 4.70 16.43
CA LEU A 137 16.66 5.87 16.31
C LEU A 137 18.05 5.54 15.74
N THR A 138 18.49 4.29 15.84
CA THR A 138 19.82 3.85 15.37
C THR A 138 19.71 2.79 14.27
N SER A 139 18.50 2.57 13.76
CA SER A 139 18.20 1.56 12.76
C SER A 139 18.53 2.09 11.36
N PRO A 140 18.97 1.26 10.40
CA PRO A 140 19.10 1.66 9.00
C PRO A 140 17.77 2.14 8.38
N PHE A 141 16.63 1.79 9.00
CA PHE A 141 15.30 2.26 8.60
C PHE A 141 14.97 3.67 9.13
N GLY A 142 15.77 4.23 10.04
CA GLY A 142 15.50 5.51 10.70
C GLY A 142 15.37 6.66 9.72
N THR A 143 16.40 6.87 8.89
CA THR A 143 16.42 7.91 7.85
C THR A 143 15.24 7.80 6.88
N LEU A 144 14.85 6.57 6.51
CA LEU A 144 13.72 6.32 5.62
C LEU A 144 12.40 6.74 6.28
N LEU A 145 12.18 6.36 7.53
CA LEU A 145 10.98 6.73 8.28
C LEU A 145 10.93 8.25 8.53
N GLU A 146 12.05 8.88 8.85
CA GLU A 146 12.13 10.33 9.01
C GLU A 146 11.81 11.07 7.70
N GLY A 147 12.33 10.58 6.56
CA GLY A 147 11.99 11.09 5.23
C GLY A 147 10.49 11.01 4.90
N ALA A 148 9.80 9.99 5.42
CA ALA A 148 8.35 9.84 5.32
C ALA A 148 7.54 10.72 6.30
N GLY A 149 8.20 11.47 7.19
CA GLY A 149 7.57 12.40 8.11
C GLY A 149 7.44 11.92 9.55
N PHE A 150 8.15 10.84 9.94
CA PHE A 150 8.33 10.49 11.34
C PHE A 150 9.31 11.46 12.00
N ILE A 151 9.11 11.76 13.28
CA ILE A 151 9.91 12.73 14.03
C ILE A 151 10.62 12.01 15.17
N ALA A 152 11.94 12.15 15.24
CA ALA A 152 12.72 11.62 16.36
C ALA A 152 12.29 12.21 17.70
N THR A 153 12.14 11.33 18.69
CA THR A 153 11.88 11.66 20.10
C THR A 153 12.78 10.78 20.98
N PRO A 154 12.98 11.11 22.26
CA PRO A 154 13.79 10.27 23.16
C PRO A 154 13.30 8.81 23.27
N ARG A 155 12.01 8.55 22.99
CA ARG A 155 11.42 7.20 23.02
C ARG A 155 11.51 6.45 21.69
N GLY A 156 11.75 7.14 20.58
CA GLY A 156 11.67 6.55 19.23
C GLY A 156 11.16 7.53 18.17
N LEU A 157 10.78 6.99 17.03
CA LEU A 157 10.28 7.75 15.88
C LEU A 157 8.76 7.90 15.98
N ARG A 158 8.30 9.14 16.17
CA ARG A 158 6.88 9.45 16.36
C ARG A 158 6.23 9.92 15.07
N LEU A 159 5.07 9.37 14.77
CA LEU A 159 4.17 9.79 13.72
C LEU A 159 2.89 10.34 14.35
N ARG A 160 2.43 11.51 13.91
CA ARG A 160 1.20 12.13 14.41
C ARG A 160 0.19 12.36 13.29
N ALA A 161 -1.09 12.35 13.68
CA ALA A 161 -2.18 12.88 12.89
C ALA A 161 -2.10 14.41 12.78
#